data_AF-A0A182PGB9-F1
#
_entry.id   AF-A0A182PGB9-F1
#
_cell.length_a   1.000
_cell.length_b   1.000
_cell.length_c   1.000
_cell.angle_alpha   90.00
_cell.angle_beta   90.00
_cell.angle_gamma   90.00
#
_symmetry.space_group_name_H-M   'P 1'
#
loop_
_entity.id
_entity.type
_entity.pdbx_description
1 polymer ?
#
loop_
_entity_poly.entity_id
_entity_poly.type
_entity_poly.pdbx_seq_one_letter_code
_entity_poly.pdbx_strand_id
1 'polypeptide(L)'
;MPDLRPLTAPLAKKAADELFEKPDRLEEDLAALRAWLAKCPHIKSRTDDQFLTMFLRGSKHSLERAKEKLDMYYTVRTALPELVRNRDPEEPKLLELIKLGVAVPLPNTVTPDGPRIILVRPGVYDPSKYTIQEVFRYNTMMTDIMMKEDDNLIVAGQMGILDLSNCTMAHFLQFSPTFVKKATMWSQEGSPLRQKGFHYVNTPSGFEVVYNMFKSFLNEKNRSRLFVHGSNLESLYEHIPKSMLPKEYGGDAGPIQDIVNAWAKKIISYKEYFKEEDQYGTDEKKRPGRPKNADSLFGLEGSFRKLEPCRMVNLRPISAALHEKAKRELNERPERIEEDLAALRQWLARTPHIRARIDDQFLVTFLRGCKYSLERAKEKIDMFYSVRTAIPELMRNRDPNRERVREIVRLGVGLPLPLTDGPDAPRIMLIRPGVYDPKRYTIEEVIKVSTMINDIVMLEDDNMVIAGQVGILDLANVTSAHFLQFSPTFVKKMTMMSQEGSPLRQKGFHYINTPTGFETVFNMFKSFMSEKNRSRLYVHGSNLEKLYEHIPKRLLPKEYGGESDSLKDITANWEKKILSYREYFLEEDQYGTDERKRVGKPKTADSLFGMEGSFRKLEVD
;
A
#
# COMPACT_ATOMS: atom_id res chain seq x y z
N MET A 1 -11.46 -15.72 -22.34
CA MET A 1 -10.19 -14.97 -22.36
C MET A 1 -10.47 -13.50 -22.70
N PRO A 2 -10.09 -12.57 -21.82
CA PRO A 2 -10.25 -11.13 -22.04
C PRO A 2 -9.51 -10.62 -23.29
N ASP A 3 -10.11 -9.65 -23.99
CA ASP A 3 -9.50 -8.91 -25.10
C ASP A 3 -8.60 -7.80 -24.54
N LEU A 4 -7.37 -8.18 -24.18
CA LEU A 4 -6.37 -7.29 -23.60
C LEU A 4 -5.15 -7.20 -24.48
N ARG A 5 -4.58 -6.00 -24.58
CA ARG A 5 -3.25 -5.86 -25.16
C ARG A 5 -2.24 -6.64 -24.32
N PRO A 6 -1.37 -7.45 -24.94
CA PRO A 6 -0.37 -8.20 -24.20
C PRO A 6 0.66 -7.26 -23.57
N LEU A 7 0.96 -7.48 -22.29
CA LEU A 7 2.06 -6.81 -21.62
C LEU A 7 3.41 -7.37 -22.12
N THR A 8 4.41 -6.51 -22.23
CA THR A 8 5.80 -6.98 -22.38
C THR A 8 6.20 -7.80 -21.15
N ALA A 9 7.11 -8.77 -21.30
CA ALA A 9 7.52 -9.63 -20.18
C ALA A 9 7.99 -8.84 -18.93
N PRO A 10 8.79 -7.75 -19.07
CA PRO A 10 9.15 -6.91 -17.92
C PRO A 10 7.94 -6.25 -17.24
N LEU A 11 6.97 -5.75 -18.02
CA LEU A 11 5.75 -5.14 -17.48
C LEU A 11 4.83 -6.18 -16.83
N ALA A 12 4.70 -7.37 -17.42
CA ALA A 12 3.89 -8.46 -16.85
C ALA A 12 4.43 -8.88 -15.48
N LYS A 13 5.75 -9.02 -15.37
CA LYS A 13 6.42 -9.27 -14.08
C LYS A 13 6.14 -8.15 -13.07
N LYS A 14 6.28 -6.89 -13.48
CA LYS A 14 5.98 -5.74 -12.60
C LYS A 14 4.52 -5.68 -12.17
N ALA A 15 3.57 -6.02 -13.06
CA ALA A 15 2.15 -6.09 -12.74
C ALA A 15 1.88 -7.18 -11.69
N ALA A 16 2.49 -8.36 -11.84
CA ALA A 16 2.40 -9.41 -10.83
C ALA A 16 3.01 -8.98 -9.48
N ASP A 17 4.23 -8.45 -9.49
CA ASP A 17 5.01 -8.14 -8.28
C ASP A 17 4.47 -6.92 -7.52
N GLU A 18 4.13 -5.83 -8.23
CA GLU A 18 3.71 -4.56 -7.61
C GLU A 18 2.19 -4.40 -7.50
N LEU A 19 1.44 -4.97 -8.45
CA LEU A 19 -0.01 -4.79 -8.55
C LEU A 19 -0.80 -6.03 -8.17
N PHE A 20 -0.14 -7.16 -7.92
CA PHE A 20 -0.76 -8.45 -7.60
C PHE A 20 -1.65 -8.96 -8.74
N GLU A 21 -1.30 -8.62 -9.98
CA GLU A 21 -2.01 -9.13 -11.16
C GLU A 21 -1.84 -10.64 -11.27
N LYS A 22 -2.97 -11.35 -11.33
CA LYS A 22 -3.06 -12.80 -11.51
C LYS A 22 -3.82 -13.06 -12.81
N PRO A 23 -3.14 -13.45 -13.91
CA PRO A 23 -3.77 -13.60 -15.22
C PRO A 23 -4.99 -14.53 -15.22
N ASP A 24 -4.97 -15.58 -14.40
CA ASP A 24 -6.05 -16.54 -14.21
C ASP A 24 -7.30 -15.97 -13.52
N ARG A 25 -7.16 -14.84 -12.80
CA ARG A 25 -8.29 -14.15 -12.14
C ARG A 25 -8.92 -13.03 -12.96
N LEU A 26 -8.25 -12.55 -14.01
CA LEU A 26 -8.69 -11.37 -14.76
C LEU A 26 -10.11 -11.54 -15.32
N GLU A 27 -10.44 -12.72 -15.85
CA GLU A 27 -11.77 -12.98 -16.42
C GLU A 27 -12.87 -12.88 -15.37
N GLU A 28 -12.66 -13.46 -14.18
CA GLU A 28 -13.59 -13.39 -13.05
C GLU A 28 -13.72 -11.95 -12.52
N ASP A 29 -12.61 -11.25 -12.32
CA ASP A 29 -12.60 -9.90 -11.78
C ASP A 29 -13.28 -8.90 -12.73
N LEU A 30 -13.07 -9.04 -14.05
CA LEU A 30 -13.75 -8.24 -15.07
C LEU A 30 -15.26 -8.53 -15.11
N ALA A 31 -15.67 -9.79 -15.01
CA ALA A 31 -17.07 -10.16 -14.90
C ALA A 31 -17.72 -9.58 -13.64
N ALA A 32 -17.02 -9.59 -12.51
CA ALA A 32 -17.49 -9.01 -11.26
C ALA A 32 -17.68 -7.48 -11.36
N LEU A 33 -16.76 -6.76 -12.01
CA LEU A 33 -16.91 -5.32 -12.26
C LEU A 33 -18.11 -5.02 -13.17
N ARG A 34 -18.32 -5.79 -14.24
CA ARG A 34 -19.50 -5.63 -15.12
C ARG A 34 -20.80 -5.88 -14.37
N ALA A 35 -20.88 -6.97 -13.60
CA ALA A 35 -22.06 -7.29 -12.80
C ALA A 35 -22.36 -6.22 -11.75
N TRP A 36 -21.32 -5.60 -11.17
CA TRP A 36 -21.48 -4.46 -10.28
C TRP A 36 -21.97 -3.21 -11.03
N LEU A 37 -21.35 -2.84 -12.15
CA LEU A 37 -21.77 -1.69 -12.97
C LEU A 37 -23.23 -1.80 -13.44
N ALA A 38 -23.67 -3.01 -13.81
CA ALA A 38 -25.07 -3.27 -14.17
C ALA A 38 -26.07 -3.01 -13.02
N LYS A 39 -25.60 -3.06 -11.76
CA LYS A 39 -26.40 -2.75 -10.55
C LYS A 39 -26.26 -1.30 -10.11
N CYS A 40 -25.48 -0.48 -10.80
CA CYS A 40 -25.28 0.93 -10.48
C CYS A 40 -26.11 1.83 -11.41
N PRO A 41 -27.39 2.13 -11.08
CA PRO A 41 -28.28 2.88 -11.97
C PRO A 41 -27.85 4.33 -12.23
N HIS A 42 -26.93 4.85 -11.41
CA HIS A 42 -26.37 6.18 -11.56
C HIS A 42 -25.12 6.22 -12.44
N ILE A 43 -24.50 5.10 -12.82
CA ILE A 43 -23.24 5.12 -13.58
C ILE A 43 -23.52 4.71 -15.03
N LYS A 44 -23.23 5.60 -15.97
CA LYS A 44 -23.10 5.26 -17.39
C LYS A 44 -21.60 5.17 -17.71
N SER A 45 -21.11 3.95 -17.96
CA SER A 45 -19.67 3.66 -18.05
C SER A 45 -19.30 2.84 -19.29
N ARG A 46 -18.00 2.84 -19.60
CA ARG A 46 -17.37 1.85 -20.47
C ARG A 46 -17.19 0.53 -19.74
N THR A 47 -17.29 -0.56 -20.48
CA THR A 47 -17.20 -1.93 -19.94
C THR A 47 -16.25 -2.82 -20.74
N ASP A 48 -15.46 -2.24 -21.65
CA ASP A 48 -14.41 -2.97 -22.37
C ASP A 48 -13.29 -3.44 -21.43
N ASP A 49 -12.66 -4.56 -21.80
CA ASP A 49 -11.69 -5.26 -20.96
C ASP A 49 -10.49 -4.36 -20.61
N GLN A 50 -9.96 -3.64 -21.60
CA GLN A 50 -8.80 -2.76 -21.41
C GLN A 50 -9.13 -1.61 -20.43
N PHE A 51 -10.30 -0.97 -20.56
CA PHE A 51 -10.74 0.08 -19.65
C PHE A 51 -10.89 -0.43 -18.22
N LEU A 52 -11.60 -1.54 -18.00
CA LEU A 52 -11.81 -2.09 -16.65
C LEU A 52 -10.51 -2.60 -16.02
N THR A 53 -9.64 -3.22 -16.81
CA THR A 53 -8.33 -3.73 -16.35
C THR A 53 -7.44 -2.61 -15.84
N MET A 54 -7.51 -1.42 -16.44
CA MET A 54 -6.80 -0.26 -15.93
C MET A 54 -7.22 0.11 -14.49
N PHE A 55 -8.51 0.01 -14.14
CA PHE A 55 -8.96 0.26 -12.78
C PHE A 55 -8.57 -0.85 -11.81
N LEU A 56 -8.55 -2.10 -12.27
CA LEU A 56 -8.00 -3.22 -11.50
C LEU A 56 -6.51 -2.96 -11.19
N ARG A 57 -5.69 -2.68 -12.21
CA ARG A 57 -4.26 -2.35 -12.08
C ARG A 57 -4.02 -1.15 -11.16
N GLY A 58 -4.74 -0.05 -11.38
CA GLY A 58 -4.69 1.16 -10.54
C GLY A 58 -5.11 0.93 -9.08
N SER A 59 -5.88 -0.14 -8.85
CA SER A 59 -6.36 -0.57 -7.53
C SER A 59 -5.56 -1.72 -6.92
N LYS A 60 -4.49 -2.18 -7.59
CA LYS A 60 -3.71 -3.37 -7.23
C LYS A 60 -4.60 -4.63 -7.13
N HIS A 61 -5.47 -4.81 -8.12
CA HIS A 61 -6.41 -5.91 -8.24
C HIS A 61 -7.36 -6.11 -7.04
N SER A 62 -7.59 -5.03 -6.26
CA SER A 62 -8.65 -5.00 -5.25
C SER A 62 -9.97 -4.56 -5.89
N LEU A 63 -10.92 -5.49 -6.02
CA LEU A 63 -12.23 -5.23 -6.64
C LEU A 63 -12.97 -4.06 -5.99
N GLU A 64 -13.06 -4.02 -4.66
CA GLU A 64 -13.76 -2.91 -3.98
C GLU A 64 -13.10 -1.55 -4.24
N ARG A 65 -11.76 -1.49 -4.22
CA ARG A 65 -11.05 -0.24 -4.54
C ARG A 65 -11.22 0.14 -6.02
N ALA A 66 -11.32 -0.84 -6.91
CA ALA A 66 -11.61 -0.61 -8.32
C ALA A 66 -13.02 -0.06 -8.51
N LYS A 67 -14.03 -0.59 -7.80
CA LYS A 67 -15.41 -0.08 -7.78
C LYS A 67 -15.47 1.35 -7.24
N GLU A 68 -14.85 1.61 -6.10
CA GLU A 68 -14.77 2.96 -5.51
C GLU A 68 -14.10 3.96 -6.46
N LYS A 69 -12.99 3.57 -7.10
CA LYS A 69 -12.29 4.40 -8.09
C LYS A 69 -13.11 4.62 -9.37
N LEU A 70 -13.78 3.60 -9.89
CA LEU A 70 -14.64 3.69 -11.08
C LEU A 70 -15.82 4.64 -10.83
N ASP A 71 -16.49 4.50 -9.69
CA ASP A 71 -17.56 5.41 -9.28
C ASP A 71 -17.01 6.84 -9.16
N MET A 72 -15.92 7.04 -8.43
CA MET A 72 -15.32 8.36 -8.26
C MET A 72 -14.86 8.97 -9.60
N TYR A 73 -14.29 8.17 -10.51
CA TYR A 73 -13.86 8.60 -11.83
C TYR A 73 -15.00 9.25 -12.62
N TYR A 74 -16.16 8.59 -12.69
CA TYR A 74 -17.32 9.13 -13.39
C TYR A 74 -18.04 10.24 -12.60
N THR A 75 -18.02 10.16 -11.27
CA THR A 75 -18.57 11.21 -10.40
C THR A 75 -17.84 12.52 -10.61
N VAL A 76 -16.51 12.50 -10.58
CA VAL A 76 -15.69 13.71 -10.76
C VAL A 76 -15.83 14.26 -12.18
N ARG A 77 -15.89 13.38 -13.20
CA ARG A 77 -16.16 13.78 -14.59
C ARG A 77 -17.49 14.54 -14.74
N THR A 78 -18.49 14.12 -13.99
CA THR A 78 -19.80 14.77 -13.99
C THR A 78 -19.80 16.07 -13.19
N ALA A 79 -19.05 16.10 -12.08
CA ALA A 79 -18.95 17.28 -11.21
C ALA A 79 -18.05 18.39 -11.76
N LEU A 80 -17.17 18.08 -12.72
CA LEU A 80 -16.21 19.01 -13.33
C LEU A 80 -16.31 19.03 -14.86
N PRO A 81 -17.50 19.34 -15.43
CA PRO A 81 -17.70 19.31 -16.87
C PRO A 81 -16.78 20.29 -17.61
N GLU A 82 -16.34 21.38 -16.97
CA GLU A 82 -15.40 22.35 -17.53
C GLU A 82 -14.05 21.75 -17.93
N LEU A 83 -13.66 20.62 -17.34
CA LEU A 83 -12.37 19.94 -17.59
C LEU A 83 -12.47 18.76 -18.55
N VAL A 84 -13.66 18.19 -18.76
CA VAL A 84 -13.80 16.90 -19.48
C VAL A 84 -14.96 16.81 -20.45
N ARG A 85 -15.79 17.84 -20.58
CA ARG A 85 -16.83 17.93 -21.61
C ARG A 85 -16.41 18.84 -22.74
N ASN A 86 -17.05 18.70 -23.90
CA ASN A 86 -16.85 19.54 -25.07
C ASN A 86 -15.40 19.55 -25.54
N ARG A 87 -14.83 18.34 -25.70
CA ARG A 87 -13.42 18.10 -26.05
C ARG A 87 -13.24 17.85 -27.54
N ASP A 88 -13.74 18.75 -28.39
CA ASP A 88 -13.48 18.69 -29.84
C ASP A 88 -12.07 19.22 -30.14
N PRO A 89 -11.11 18.37 -30.56
CA PRO A 89 -9.73 18.79 -30.80
C PRO A 89 -9.58 19.77 -31.96
N GLU A 90 -10.62 19.96 -32.78
CA GLU A 90 -10.64 20.90 -33.89
C GLU A 90 -11.28 22.26 -33.53
N GLU A 91 -11.81 22.41 -32.31
CA GLU A 91 -12.28 23.70 -31.81
C GLU A 91 -11.10 24.71 -31.81
N PRO A 92 -11.26 25.92 -32.39
CA PRO A 92 -10.12 26.80 -32.66
C PRO A 92 -9.23 27.08 -31.45
N LYS A 93 -9.82 27.39 -30.28
CA LYS A 93 -9.05 27.73 -29.08
C LYS A 93 -8.31 26.52 -28.51
N LEU A 94 -8.94 25.35 -28.50
CA LEU A 94 -8.34 24.10 -28.06
C LEU A 94 -7.25 23.59 -29.03
N LEU A 95 -7.47 23.73 -30.34
CA LEU A 95 -6.50 23.39 -31.37
C LEU A 95 -5.21 24.22 -31.24
N GLU A 96 -5.34 25.51 -30.90
CA GLU A 96 -4.17 26.33 -30.58
C GLU A 96 -3.41 25.80 -29.35
N LEU A 97 -4.09 25.47 -28.24
CA LEU A 97 -3.45 24.87 -27.06
C LEU A 97 -2.76 23.54 -27.38
N ILE A 98 -3.40 22.70 -28.19
CA ILE A 98 -2.83 21.42 -28.65
C ILE A 98 -1.53 21.67 -29.43
N LYS A 99 -1.50 22.67 -30.31
CA LYS A 99 -0.32 23.02 -31.12
C LYS A 99 0.79 23.72 -30.32
N LEU A 100 0.44 24.40 -29.22
CA LEU A 100 1.41 24.96 -28.28
C LEU A 100 2.15 23.87 -27.48
N GLY A 101 1.47 22.74 -27.23
CA GLY A 101 2.09 21.61 -26.54
C GLY A 101 2.46 21.94 -25.10
N VAL A 102 1.49 22.48 -24.34
CA VAL A 102 1.67 22.85 -22.93
C VAL A 102 2.04 21.63 -22.07
N ALA A 103 1.62 20.43 -22.45
CA ALA A 103 1.93 19.17 -21.77
C ALA A 103 2.11 18.05 -22.78
N VAL A 104 3.30 17.45 -22.84
CA VAL A 104 3.62 16.41 -23.81
C VAL A 104 4.23 15.19 -23.14
N PRO A 105 3.70 13.99 -23.41
CA PRO A 105 4.38 12.75 -23.07
C PRO A 105 5.63 12.59 -23.93
N LEU A 106 6.77 12.37 -23.26
CA LEU A 106 8.02 12.08 -23.94
C LEU A 106 8.00 10.65 -24.51
N PRO A 107 8.66 10.39 -25.63
CA PRO A 107 8.49 9.16 -26.41
C PRO A 107 9.01 7.90 -25.69
N ASN A 108 10.04 8.06 -24.87
CA ASN A 108 10.80 6.95 -24.31
C ASN A 108 10.52 6.73 -22.81
N THR A 109 10.81 5.51 -22.35
CA THR A 109 10.91 5.17 -20.92
C THR A 109 12.36 4.80 -20.60
N VAL A 110 12.79 5.02 -19.36
CA VAL A 110 14.16 4.69 -18.92
C VAL A 110 14.44 3.19 -19.04
N THR A 111 13.46 2.37 -18.67
CA THR A 111 13.48 0.91 -18.83
C THR A 111 12.19 0.47 -19.53
N PRO A 112 12.14 -0.74 -20.13
CA PRO A 112 10.92 -1.25 -20.76
C PRO A 112 9.70 -1.34 -19.82
N ASP A 113 9.92 -1.43 -18.51
CA ASP A 113 8.90 -1.44 -17.46
C ASP A 113 8.86 -0.11 -16.66
N GLY A 114 9.52 0.93 -17.16
CA GLY A 114 9.64 2.23 -16.52
C GLY A 114 8.38 3.09 -16.63
N PRO A 115 8.20 4.09 -15.74
CA PRO A 115 7.10 5.02 -15.83
C PRO A 115 7.22 5.95 -17.03
N ARG A 116 6.10 6.48 -17.51
CA ARG A 116 6.08 7.50 -18.56
C ARG A 116 6.50 8.86 -18.03
N ILE A 117 7.23 9.62 -18.83
CA ILE A 117 7.66 10.97 -18.48
C ILE A 117 6.77 11.97 -19.24
N ILE A 118 6.16 12.89 -18.51
CA ILE A 118 5.31 13.94 -19.07
C ILE A 118 5.97 15.29 -18.77
N LEU A 119 6.32 16.02 -19.82
CA LEU A 119 6.86 17.37 -19.72
C LEU A 119 5.73 18.39 -19.83
N VAL A 120 5.61 19.26 -18.85
CA VAL A 120 4.59 20.31 -18.75
C VAL A 120 5.30 21.66 -18.72
N ARG A 121 4.97 22.55 -19.65
CA ARG A 121 5.61 23.86 -19.87
C ARG A 121 4.55 24.96 -19.81
N PRO A 122 4.02 25.31 -18.62
CA PRO A 122 2.96 26.31 -18.50
C PRO A 122 3.34 27.68 -19.08
N GLY A 123 4.62 28.08 -19.09
CA GLY A 123 5.03 29.38 -19.64
C GLY A 123 4.94 29.52 -21.17
N VAL A 124 4.45 28.51 -21.91
CA VAL A 124 4.24 28.61 -23.37
C VAL A 124 2.86 29.14 -23.75
N TYR A 125 1.89 29.18 -22.82
CA TYR A 125 0.57 29.74 -23.08
C TYR A 125 0.44 31.15 -22.48
N ASP A 126 -0.39 31.98 -23.10
CA ASP A 126 -0.71 33.31 -22.56
C ASP A 126 -1.84 33.20 -21.52
N PRO A 127 -1.60 33.53 -20.23
CA PRO A 127 -2.60 33.43 -19.17
C PRO A 127 -3.70 34.50 -19.24
N SER A 128 -3.57 35.48 -20.13
CA SER A 128 -4.66 36.42 -20.47
C SER A 128 -5.60 35.87 -21.54
N LYS A 129 -5.11 34.96 -22.40
CA LYS A 129 -5.89 34.31 -23.47
C LYS A 129 -6.54 33.01 -23.02
N TYR A 130 -5.82 32.23 -22.19
CA TYR A 130 -6.23 30.89 -21.77
C TYR A 130 -6.39 30.78 -20.25
N THR A 131 -7.46 30.10 -19.85
CA THR A 131 -7.73 29.72 -18.47
C THR A 131 -7.10 28.38 -18.13
N ILE A 132 -6.84 28.14 -16.84
CA ILE A 132 -6.24 26.89 -16.37
C ILE A 132 -7.17 25.71 -16.62
N GLN A 133 -8.48 25.93 -16.62
CA GLN A 133 -9.48 24.93 -16.96
C GLN A 133 -9.35 24.46 -18.42
N GLU A 134 -9.09 25.37 -19.37
CA GLU A 134 -8.86 25.05 -20.78
C GLU A 134 -7.55 24.27 -20.96
N VAL A 135 -6.49 24.67 -20.27
CA VAL A 135 -5.21 23.94 -20.26
C VAL A 135 -5.38 22.53 -19.68
N PHE A 136 -6.12 22.40 -18.57
CA PHE A 136 -6.42 21.09 -17.99
C PHE A 136 -7.32 20.25 -18.88
N ARG A 137 -8.25 20.85 -19.62
CA ARG A 137 -9.08 20.13 -20.60
C ARG A 137 -8.22 19.49 -21.69
N TYR A 138 -7.26 20.22 -22.21
CA TYR A 138 -6.24 19.65 -23.11
C TYR A 138 -5.43 18.53 -22.43
N ASN A 139 -4.97 18.72 -21.20
CA ASN A 139 -4.23 17.69 -20.46
C ASN A 139 -5.05 16.41 -20.24
N THR A 140 -6.36 16.51 -20.00
CA THR A 140 -7.23 15.33 -19.83
C THR A 140 -7.40 14.56 -21.14
N MET A 141 -7.44 15.25 -22.30
CA MET A 141 -7.47 14.58 -23.61
C MET A 141 -6.24 13.73 -23.86
N MET A 142 -5.06 14.31 -23.63
CA MET A 142 -3.79 13.60 -23.75
C MET A 142 -3.75 12.40 -22.78
N THR A 143 -4.15 12.61 -21.52
CA THR A 143 -4.15 11.56 -20.49
C THR A 143 -5.10 10.42 -20.84
N ASP A 144 -6.29 10.70 -21.38
CA ASP A 144 -7.26 9.68 -21.77
C ASP A 144 -6.74 8.81 -22.93
N ILE A 145 -6.05 9.40 -23.90
CA ILE A 145 -5.40 8.66 -24.99
C ILE A 145 -4.32 7.74 -24.43
N MET A 146 -3.45 8.26 -23.55
CA MET A 146 -2.42 7.43 -22.91
C MET A 146 -3.03 6.30 -22.07
N MET A 147 -4.07 6.59 -21.28
CA MET A 147 -4.79 5.58 -20.50
C MET A 147 -5.36 4.48 -21.40
N LYS A 148 -5.84 4.86 -22.59
CA LYS A 148 -6.38 3.92 -23.57
C LYS A 148 -5.30 3.08 -24.23
N GLU A 149 -4.10 3.60 -24.51
CA GLU A 149 -3.11 2.93 -25.37
C GLU A 149 -1.84 2.44 -24.67
N ASP A 150 -1.49 2.97 -23.51
CA ASP A 150 -0.13 2.88 -22.96
C ASP A 150 -0.07 2.08 -21.66
N ASP A 151 0.31 0.81 -21.78
CA ASP A 151 0.37 -0.09 -20.63
C ASP A 151 1.51 0.27 -19.64
N ASN A 152 2.59 0.94 -20.08
CA ASN A 152 3.60 1.49 -19.16
C ASN A 152 2.99 2.52 -18.22
N LEU A 153 2.14 3.42 -18.73
CA LEU A 153 1.46 4.42 -17.90
C LEU A 153 0.63 3.76 -16.79
N ILE A 154 -0.11 2.71 -17.13
CA ILE A 154 -1.02 2.04 -16.18
C ILE A 154 -0.25 1.19 -15.16
N VAL A 155 0.72 0.40 -15.62
CA VAL A 155 1.45 -0.55 -14.75
C VAL A 155 2.56 0.16 -13.97
N ALA A 156 3.41 0.90 -14.67
CA ALA A 156 4.58 1.55 -14.11
C ALA A 156 4.30 2.96 -13.58
N GLY A 157 3.24 3.63 -14.04
CA GLY A 157 2.87 4.97 -13.60
C GLY A 157 3.52 6.07 -14.43
N GLN A 158 3.55 7.29 -13.89
CA GLN A 158 4.09 8.47 -14.57
C GLN A 158 4.99 9.34 -13.68
N MET A 159 5.90 10.07 -14.30
CA MET A 159 6.68 11.16 -13.71
C MET A 159 6.40 12.45 -14.47
N GLY A 160 6.08 13.52 -13.74
CA GLY A 160 5.86 14.84 -14.33
C GLY A 160 7.11 15.70 -14.20
N ILE A 161 7.48 16.42 -15.25
CA ILE A 161 8.47 17.51 -15.22
C ILE A 161 7.70 18.79 -15.50
N LEU A 162 7.70 19.73 -14.55
CA LEU A 162 7.13 21.05 -14.71
C LEU A 162 8.25 22.05 -14.91
N ASP A 163 8.39 22.50 -16.15
CA ASP A 163 9.27 23.60 -16.49
C ASP A 163 8.52 24.93 -16.33
N LEU A 164 8.88 25.67 -15.28
CA LEU A 164 8.26 26.94 -14.93
C LEU A 164 8.96 28.13 -15.59
N SER A 165 9.82 27.90 -16.57
CA SER A 165 10.38 28.96 -17.42
C SER A 165 9.26 29.80 -18.03
N ASN A 166 9.45 31.12 -18.03
CA ASN A 166 8.50 32.10 -18.55
C ASN A 166 7.13 32.15 -17.83
N CYS A 167 6.94 31.43 -16.72
CA CYS A 167 5.75 31.59 -15.90
C CYS A 167 5.76 32.93 -15.16
N THR A 168 4.65 33.65 -15.32
CA THR A 168 4.37 34.91 -14.63
C THR A 168 3.40 34.70 -13.47
N MET A 169 3.25 35.70 -12.60
CA MET A 169 2.26 35.67 -11.52
C MET A 169 0.82 35.46 -12.05
N ALA A 170 0.52 35.93 -13.26
CA ALA A 170 -0.78 35.70 -13.90
C ALA A 170 -1.10 34.21 -14.10
N HIS A 171 -0.09 33.36 -14.35
CA HIS A 171 -0.30 31.91 -14.42
C HIS A 171 -0.67 31.34 -13.04
N PHE A 172 0.08 31.75 -12.00
CA PHE A 172 -0.13 31.27 -10.64
C PHE A 172 -1.49 31.69 -10.06
N LEU A 173 -1.94 32.91 -10.38
CA LEU A 173 -3.24 33.44 -9.92
C LEU A 173 -4.45 32.71 -10.51
N GLN A 174 -4.29 31.92 -11.58
CA GLN A 174 -5.38 31.06 -12.07
C GLN A 174 -5.67 29.87 -11.14
N PHE A 175 -4.75 29.50 -10.25
CA PHE A 175 -4.92 28.39 -9.31
C PHE A 175 -5.62 28.85 -8.03
N SER A 176 -6.96 28.87 -8.07
CA SER A 176 -7.74 29.05 -6.83
C SER A 176 -7.63 27.84 -5.90
N PRO A 177 -7.73 28.01 -4.56
CA PRO A 177 -7.75 26.89 -3.62
C PRO A 177 -8.81 25.83 -3.94
N THR A 178 -9.99 26.26 -4.39
CA THR A 178 -11.08 25.37 -4.83
C THR A 178 -10.65 24.53 -6.03
N PHE A 179 -10.00 25.14 -7.02
CA PHE A 179 -9.51 24.43 -8.19
C PHE A 179 -8.38 23.44 -7.84
N VAL A 180 -7.42 23.84 -6.99
CA VAL A 180 -6.34 22.97 -6.52
C VAL A 180 -6.89 21.75 -5.77
N LYS A 181 -7.89 21.96 -4.90
CA LYS A 181 -8.59 20.87 -4.20
C LYS A 181 -9.27 19.91 -5.18
N LYS A 182 -10.01 20.44 -6.17
CA LYS A 182 -10.67 19.68 -7.24
C LYS A 182 -9.66 18.81 -8.01
N ALA A 183 -8.58 19.42 -8.51
CA ALA A 183 -7.54 18.72 -9.27
C ALA A 183 -6.81 17.65 -8.42
N THR A 184 -6.57 17.94 -7.14
CA THR A 184 -5.93 16.98 -6.23
C THR A 184 -6.82 15.77 -5.96
N MET A 185 -8.12 15.99 -5.75
CA MET A 185 -9.09 14.89 -5.56
C MET A 185 -9.21 14.02 -6.82
N TRP A 186 -9.26 14.63 -8.01
CA TRP A 186 -9.21 13.91 -9.28
C TRP A 186 -7.97 12.99 -9.33
N SER A 187 -6.78 13.55 -9.10
CA SER A 187 -5.53 12.80 -9.22
C SER A 187 -5.36 11.69 -8.18
N GLN A 188 -5.87 11.87 -6.96
CA GLN A 188 -5.70 10.91 -5.86
C GLN A 188 -6.80 9.84 -5.80
N GLU A 189 -8.05 10.28 -5.97
CA GLU A 189 -9.23 9.44 -5.72
C GLU A 189 -9.83 8.93 -7.03
N GLY A 190 -10.03 9.81 -8.02
CA GLY A 190 -10.71 9.47 -9.28
C GLY A 190 -9.82 8.82 -10.35
N SER A 191 -8.51 9.07 -10.36
CA SER A 191 -7.62 8.54 -11.40
C SER A 191 -7.11 7.12 -11.06
N PRO A 192 -7.03 6.20 -12.05
CA PRO A 192 -6.34 4.91 -11.87
C PRO A 192 -4.81 5.04 -11.98
N LEU A 193 -4.29 6.24 -12.28
CA LEU A 193 -2.87 6.47 -12.52
C LEU A 193 -2.06 6.57 -11.22
N ARG A 194 -0.78 6.18 -11.31
CA ARG A 194 0.17 6.22 -10.19
C ARG A 194 1.25 7.26 -10.46
N GLN A 195 1.25 8.36 -9.71
CA GLN A 195 2.37 9.29 -9.73
C GLN A 195 3.63 8.63 -9.13
N LYS A 196 4.77 8.73 -9.79
CA LYS A 196 6.07 8.22 -9.30
C LYS A 196 7.03 9.34 -8.90
N GLY A 197 6.92 10.51 -9.53
CA GLY A 197 7.68 11.72 -9.20
C GLY A 197 7.06 12.95 -9.86
N PHE A 198 7.24 14.12 -9.28
CA PHE A 198 6.81 15.40 -9.84
C PHE A 198 7.93 16.41 -9.61
N HIS A 199 8.59 16.80 -10.70
CA HIS A 199 9.86 17.51 -10.70
C HIS A 199 9.63 18.94 -11.19
N TYR A 200 9.93 19.94 -10.36
CA TYR A 200 9.83 21.35 -10.71
C TYR A 200 11.21 21.87 -11.11
N VAL A 201 11.32 22.44 -12.31
CA VAL A 201 12.54 23.07 -12.83
C VAL A 201 12.25 24.52 -13.22
N ASN A 202 13.30 25.34 -13.22
CA ASN A 202 13.25 26.76 -13.58
C ASN A 202 12.22 27.55 -12.77
N THR A 203 12.17 27.31 -11.45
CA THR A 203 11.16 27.86 -10.54
C THR A 203 11.30 29.38 -10.34
N PRO A 204 10.32 30.21 -10.76
CA PRO A 204 10.39 31.67 -10.61
C PRO A 204 9.95 32.14 -9.22
N SER A 205 10.26 33.38 -8.87
CA SER A 205 9.77 34.01 -7.64
C SER A 205 8.24 33.93 -7.53
N GLY A 206 7.74 33.48 -6.37
CA GLY A 206 6.31 33.30 -6.12
C GLY A 206 5.76 31.88 -6.34
N PHE A 207 6.54 30.97 -6.96
CA PHE A 207 6.08 29.58 -7.17
C PHE A 207 5.75 28.86 -5.85
N GLU A 208 6.46 29.20 -4.76
CA GLU A 208 6.29 28.62 -3.43
C GLU A 208 4.85 28.75 -2.90
N VAL A 209 4.13 29.81 -3.27
CA VAL A 209 2.74 30.01 -2.84
C VAL A 209 1.85 28.89 -3.38
N VAL A 210 1.94 28.63 -4.69
CA VAL A 210 1.15 27.59 -5.35
C VAL A 210 1.66 26.21 -4.97
N TYR A 211 2.98 26.02 -4.91
CA TYR A 211 3.61 24.77 -4.48
C TYR A 211 3.15 24.35 -3.08
N ASN A 212 3.18 25.25 -2.10
CA ASN A 212 2.74 24.96 -0.73
C ASN A 212 1.22 24.72 -0.65
N MET A 213 0.43 25.41 -1.48
CA MET A 213 -1.00 25.14 -1.62
C MET A 213 -1.26 23.71 -2.10
N PHE A 214 -0.64 23.27 -3.21
CA PHE A 214 -0.74 21.87 -3.66
C PHE A 214 -0.24 20.89 -2.61
N LYS A 215 0.94 21.14 -2.03
CA LYS A 215 1.56 20.30 -1.01
C LYS A 215 0.62 20.07 0.18
N SER A 216 -0.12 21.09 0.61
CA SER A 216 -1.08 21.00 1.72
C SER A 216 -2.21 19.99 1.46
N PHE A 217 -2.69 19.87 0.23
CA PHE A 217 -3.76 18.93 -0.17
C PHE A 217 -3.23 17.53 -0.54
N LEU A 218 -1.92 17.36 -0.68
CA LEU A 218 -1.32 16.07 -1.00
C LEU A 218 -1.25 15.14 0.20
N ASN A 219 -1.51 13.85 -0.01
CA ASN A 219 -1.19 12.83 0.99
C ASN A 219 0.34 12.65 1.12
N GLU A 220 0.81 12.07 2.24
CA GLU A 220 2.23 11.91 2.54
C GLU A 220 3.03 11.20 1.43
N LYS A 221 2.43 10.17 0.81
CA LYS A 221 3.04 9.41 -0.29
C LYS A 221 3.26 10.27 -1.54
N ASN A 222 2.37 11.21 -1.83
CA ASN A 222 2.54 12.12 -2.97
C ASN A 222 3.39 13.33 -2.60
N ARG A 223 3.35 13.80 -1.33
CA ARG A 223 4.27 14.84 -0.82
C ARG A 223 5.72 14.39 -0.90
N SER A 224 6.03 13.13 -0.59
CA SER A 224 7.38 12.57 -0.68
C SER A 224 7.88 12.35 -2.11
N ARG A 225 7.08 12.71 -3.12
CA ARG A 225 7.39 12.58 -4.55
C ARG A 225 7.48 13.92 -5.26
N LEU A 226 7.51 15.02 -4.50
CA LEU A 226 7.74 16.35 -5.03
C LEU A 226 9.24 16.65 -4.96
N PHE A 227 9.82 17.07 -6.07
CA PHE A 227 11.23 17.42 -6.18
C PHE A 227 11.36 18.80 -6.79
N VAL A 228 12.11 19.69 -6.15
CA VAL A 228 12.34 21.06 -6.62
C VAL A 228 13.82 21.20 -6.93
N HIS A 229 14.14 21.46 -8.20
CA HIS A 229 15.50 21.46 -8.72
C HIS A 229 16.07 22.89 -8.90
N GLY A 230 15.24 23.92 -8.73
CA GLY A 230 15.61 25.30 -9.01
C GLY A 230 15.98 25.48 -10.49
N SER A 231 17.01 26.27 -10.79
CA SER A 231 17.52 26.49 -12.14
C SER A 231 18.57 25.47 -12.60
N ASN A 232 18.97 24.53 -11.74
CA ASN A 232 20.01 23.55 -12.05
C ASN A 232 19.40 22.18 -12.43
N LEU A 233 19.50 21.83 -13.72
CA LEU A 233 19.01 20.56 -14.24
C LEU A 233 19.84 19.34 -13.83
N GLU A 234 21.04 19.49 -13.28
CA GLU A 234 21.86 18.32 -12.86
C GLU A 234 21.14 17.47 -11.81
N SER A 235 20.47 18.12 -10.85
CA SER A 235 19.68 17.40 -9.85
C SER A 235 18.42 16.73 -10.43
N LEU A 236 17.91 17.18 -11.58
CA LEU A 236 16.85 16.48 -12.30
C LEU A 236 17.39 15.16 -12.89
N TYR A 237 18.63 15.18 -13.40
CA TYR A 237 19.24 14.03 -14.07
C TYR A 237 19.50 12.83 -13.15
N GLU A 238 19.60 13.07 -11.84
CA GLU A 238 19.63 12.01 -10.83
C GLU A 238 18.34 11.17 -10.78
N HIS A 239 17.22 11.76 -11.23
CA HIS A 239 15.91 11.10 -11.24
C HIS A 239 15.46 10.70 -12.65
N ILE A 240 15.75 11.54 -13.65
CA ILE A 240 15.34 11.36 -15.04
C ILE A 240 16.57 11.50 -15.93
N PRO A 241 17.08 10.40 -16.51
CA PRO A 241 18.28 10.45 -17.34
C PRO A 241 18.16 11.47 -18.46
N LYS A 242 19.23 12.23 -18.70
CA LYS A 242 19.28 13.31 -19.69
C LYS A 242 18.83 12.85 -21.08
N SER A 243 19.19 11.64 -21.49
CA SER A 243 18.81 11.05 -22.78
C SER A 243 17.29 10.91 -22.99
N MET A 244 16.48 10.94 -21.92
CA MET A 244 15.02 10.89 -22.02
C MET A 244 14.39 12.24 -22.37
N LEU A 245 15.14 13.34 -22.29
CA LEU A 245 14.61 14.69 -22.44
C LEU A 245 14.74 15.19 -23.89
N PRO A 246 13.93 16.20 -24.29
CA PRO A 246 14.11 16.86 -25.59
C PRO A 246 15.46 17.59 -25.71
N LYS A 247 15.85 17.93 -26.94
CA LYS A 247 17.11 18.64 -27.24
C LYS A 247 17.25 19.97 -26.50
N GLU A 248 16.14 20.67 -26.29
CA GLU A 248 16.06 21.95 -25.57
C GLU A 248 16.41 21.82 -24.08
N TYR A 249 16.38 20.60 -23.54
CA TYR A 249 16.79 20.24 -22.19
C TYR A 249 18.11 19.44 -22.20
N GLY A 250 18.83 19.44 -23.32
CA GLY A 250 20.11 18.76 -23.52
C GLY A 250 20.02 17.24 -23.74
N GLY A 251 18.83 16.70 -23.96
CA GLY A 251 18.61 15.27 -24.15
C GLY A 251 18.53 14.81 -25.60
N ASP A 252 18.21 13.52 -25.77
CA ASP A 252 18.24 12.81 -27.06
C ASP A 252 16.86 12.45 -27.60
N ALA A 253 15.77 12.91 -26.95
CA ALA A 253 14.39 12.59 -27.36
C ALA A 253 13.92 13.35 -28.62
N GLY A 254 14.81 14.07 -29.29
CA GLY A 254 14.51 14.91 -30.45
C GLY A 254 14.07 16.34 -30.07
N PRO A 255 13.82 17.20 -31.08
CA PRO A 255 13.28 18.54 -30.86
C PRO A 255 11.89 18.48 -30.21
N ILE A 256 11.63 19.34 -29.23
CA ILE A 256 10.34 19.33 -28.54
C ILE A 256 9.16 19.56 -29.49
N GLN A 257 9.33 20.40 -30.52
CA GLN A 257 8.28 20.71 -31.46
C GLN A 257 7.86 19.49 -32.29
N ASP A 258 8.76 18.55 -32.56
CA ASP A 258 8.43 17.31 -33.27
C ASP A 258 7.52 16.42 -32.41
N ILE A 259 7.81 16.34 -31.11
CA ILE A 259 6.98 15.64 -30.13
C ILE A 259 5.60 16.29 -30.02
N VAL A 260 5.55 17.63 -29.96
CA VAL A 260 4.30 18.41 -29.94
C VAL A 260 3.48 18.13 -31.20
N ASN A 261 4.09 18.19 -32.37
CA ASN A 261 3.42 17.96 -33.66
C ASN A 261 2.87 16.52 -33.76
N ALA A 262 3.63 15.53 -33.29
CA ALA A 262 3.18 14.14 -33.24
C ALA A 262 1.96 13.96 -32.33
N TRP A 263 2.00 14.54 -31.13
CA TRP A 263 0.86 14.51 -30.19
C TRP A 263 -0.33 15.31 -30.68
N ALA A 264 -0.12 16.43 -31.36
CA ALA A 264 -1.20 17.22 -31.95
C ALA A 264 -1.97 16.40 -33.00
N LYS A 265 -1.26 15.76 -33.93
CA LYS A 265 -1.86 14.84 -34.92
C LYS A 265 -2.64 13.71 -34.24
N LYS A 266 -2.07 13.13 -33.17
CA LYS A 266 -2.71 12.06 -32.40
C LYS A 266 -3.99 12.52 -31.72
N ILE A 267 -3.97 13.64 -31.01
CA ILE A 267 -5.14 14.18 -30.32
C ILE A 267 -6.27 14.49 -31.32
N ILE A 268 -5.95 15.08 -32.48
CA ILE A 268 -6.92 15.35 -33.54
C ILE A 268 -7.55 14.07 -34.07
N SER A 269 -6.75 13.01 -34.29
CA SER A 269 -7.28 11.71 -34.76
C SER A 269 -8.26 11.04 -33.79
N TYR A 270 -8.28 11.49 -32.53
CA TYR A 270 -9.14 10.96 -31.45
C TYR A 270 -10.46 11.73 -31.28
N LYS A 271 -10.84 12.59 -32.24
CA LYS A 271 -12.09 13.37 -32.22
C LYS A 271 -13.34 12.55 -31.87
N GLU A 272 -13.58 11.46 -32.59
CA GLU A 272 -14.78 10.63 -32.35
C GLU A 272 -14.74 9.93 -30.98
N TYR A 273 -13.55 9.57 -30.50
CA TYR A 273 -13.39 9.01 -29.16
C TYR A 273 -13.79 10.01 -28.07
N PHE A 274 -13.40 11.28 -28.19
CA PHE A 274 -13.79 12.30 -27.21
C PHE A 274 -15.29 12.58 -27.23
N LYS A 275 -15.91 12.54 -28.41
CA LYS A 275 -17.36 12.64 -28.58
C LYS A 275 -18.10 11.47 -27.95
N GLU A 276 -17.56 10.25 -28.08
CA GLU A 276 -18.08 9.07 -27.38
C GLU A 276 -17.96 9.24 -25.87
N GLU A 277 -16.80 9.68 -25.37
CA GLU A 277 -16.55 9.87 -23.94
C GLU A 277 -17.53 10.85 -23.26
N ASP A 278 -18.03 11.83 -24.01
CA ASP A 278 -19.03 12.80 -23.53
C ASP A 278 -20.36 12.16 -23.12
N GLN A 279 -20.62 10.91 -23.53
CA GLN A 279 -21.82 10.19 -23.15
C GLN A 279 -21.74 9.51 -21.78
N TYR A 280 -20.54 9.31 -21.22
CA TYR A 280 -20.32 8.60 -19.97
C TYR A 280 -20.25 9.55 -18.77
N GLY A 281 -20.63 9.10 -17.59
CA GLY A 281 -20.73 9.92 -16.39
C GLY A 281 -21.67 9.34 -15.35
N THR A 282 -22.09 10.17 -14.42
CA THR A 282 -23.07 9.80 -13.41
C THR A 282 -24.37 10.61 -13.51
N ASP A 283 -25.48 9.96 -13.17
CA ASP A 283 -26.76 10.60 -12.90
C ASP A 283 -27.00 10.54 -11.39
N GLU A 284 -26.60 11.60 -10.70
CA GLU A 284 -26.62 11.67 -9.23
C GLU A 284 -28.03 11.55 -8.63
N LYS A 285 -29.10 11.78 -9.42
CA LYS A 285 -30.48 11.55 -9.00
C LYS A 285 -30.82 10.06 -8.82
N LYS A 286 -30.07 9.18 -9.48
CA LYS A 286 -30.25 7.73 -9.42
C LYS A 286 -29.28 7.06 -8.43
N ARG A 287 -28.44 7.83 -7.74
CA ARG A 287 -27.41 7.26 -6.85
C ARG A 287 -28.08 6.64 -5.61
N PRO A 288 -27.82 5.36 -5.30
CA PRO A 288 -28.20 4.80 -4.01
C PRO A 288 -27.49 5.55 -2.88
N GLY A 289 -28.25 6.04 -1.89
CA GLY A 289 -27.70 6.85 -0.80
C GLY A 289 -27.62 8.34 -1.13
N ARG A 290 -26.63 9.04 -0.57
CA ARG A 290 -26.51 10.51 -0.72
C ARG A 290 -25.94 10.87 -2.10
N PRO A 291 -26.56 11.80 -2.85
CA PRO A 291 -25.98 12.35 -4.07
C PRO A 291 -24.62 12.99 -3.81
N LYS A 292 -23.68 12.81 -4.74
CA LYS A 292 -22.36 13.44 -4.73
C LYS A 292 -22.36 14.60 -5.71
N ASN A 293 -22.74 15.80 -5.25
CA ASN A 293 -22.60 17.03 -6.03
C ASN A 293 -21.25 17.71 -5.76
N ALA A 294 -20.89 18.71 -6.56
CA ALA A 294 -19.64 19.45 -6.38
C ALA A 294 -19.46 19.96 -4.94
N ASP A 295 -20.50 20.54 -4.34
CA ASP A 295 -20.40 21.14 -3.00
C ASP A 295 -20.16 20.10 -1.89
N SER A 296 -20.80 18.94 -1.97
CA SER A 296 -20.57 17.82 -1.03
C SER A 296 -19.24 17.11 -1.25
N LEU A 297 -18.80 16.96 -2.51
CA LEU A 297 -17.51 16.36 -2.86
C LEU A 297 -16.33 17.24 -2.43
N PHE A 298 -16.47 18.56 -2.59
CA PHE A 298 -15.41 19.51 -2.30
C PHE A 298 -15.54 20.15 -0.91
N GLY A 299 -16.43 19.66 -0.05
CA GLY A 299 -16.53 20.05 1.36
C GLY A 299 -16.88 21.51 1.57
N LEU A 300 -17.81 22.05 0.78
CA LEU A 300 -18.35 23.40 0.90
C LEU A 300 -19.58 23.47 1.83
N GLU A 301 -20.11 22.33 2.27
CA GLU A 301 -21.15 22.23 3.31
C GLU A 301 -20.57 21.97 4.71
N GLY A 302 -21.05 22.71 5.71
CA GLY A 302 -20.77 22.48 7.12
C GLY A 302 -21.34 21.15 7.61
N SER A 303 -20.48 20.25 8.05
CA SER A 303 -20.85 18.91 8.52
C SER A 303 -21.37 18.95 9.96
N PHE A 304 -22.68 19.06 10.13
CA PHE A 304 -23.34 18.63 11.36
C PHE A 304 -24.46 17.65 11.01
N ARG A 305 -24.38 16.40 11.51
CA ARG A 305 -25.57 15.66 11.92
C ARG A 305 -25.29 14.37 12.70
N LYS A 306 -26.26 14.09 13.58
CA LYS A 306 -26.46 12.97 14.50
C LYS A 306 -26.68 11.64 13.76
N LEU A 307 -26.20 10.56 14.36
CA LEU A 307 -26.45 9.17 13.98
C LEU A 307 -27.55 8.57 14.86
N GLU A 308 -28.43 7.75 14.25
CA GLU A 308 -29.35 6.85 14.97
C GLU A 308 -28.63 5.55 15.37
N PRO A 309 -29.01 4.88 16.47
CA PRO A 309 -28.20 3.82 17.06
C PRO A 309 -28.59 2.41 16.58
N CYS A 310 -27.62 1.65 16.09
CA CYS A 310 -27.61 0.19 16.17
C CYS A 310 -26.20 -0.28 16.56
N ARG A 311 -26.13 -1.46 17.22
CA ARG A 311 -25.03 -2.05 18.01
C ARG A 311 -23.75 -1.19 18.11
N MET A 312 -23.57 -0.52 19.24
CA MET A 312 -22.33 0.21 19.53
C MET A 312 -21.11 -0.71 19.36
N VAL A 313 -20.29 -0.38 18.37
CA VAL A 313 -18.97 -0.96 18.15
C VAL A 313 -18.16 -0.82 19.43
N ASN A 314 -17.71 -1.94 19.99
CA ASN A 314 -16.95 -1.94 21.24
C ASN A 314 -15.45 -2.03 20.93
N LEU A 315 -14.88 -0.89 20.54
CA LEU A 315 -13.45 -0.75 20.31
C LEU A 315 -12.80 0.00 21.47
N ARG A 316 -11.60 -0.46 21.85
CA ARG A 316 -10.77 0.29 22.79
C ARG A 316 -10.47 1.68 22.20
N PRO A 317 -10.63 2.76 22.98
CA PRO A 317 -10.24 4.10 22.54
C PRO A 317 -8.75 4.16 22.20
N ILE A 318 -8.40 4.87 21.12
CA ILE A 318 -7.00 5.12 20.73
C ILE A 318 -6.64 6.59 20.95
N SER A 319 -5.35 6.90 21.04
CA SER A 319 -4.89 8.28 21.23
C SER A 319 -5.23 9.16 20.00
N ALA A 320 -5.35 10.47 20.20
CA ALA A 320 -5.60 11.41 19.10
C ALA A 320 -4.53 11.31 18.00
N ALA A 321 -3.26 11.11 18.39
CA ALA A 321 -2.16 10.94 17.45
C ALA A 321 -2.33 9.65 16.61
N LEU A 322 -2.78 8.55 17.23
CA LEU A 322 -3.08 7.31 16.50
C LEU A 322 -4.31 7.45 15.61
N HIS A 323 -5.35 8.18 16.01
CA HIS A 323 -6.51 8.48 15.16
C HIS A 323 -6.09 9.19 13.87
N GLU A 324 -5.30 10.26 13.97
CA GLU A 324 -4.81 10.99 12.80
C GLU A 324 -3.90 10.12 11.91
N LYS A 325 -3.03 9.30 12.53
CA LYS A 325 -2.19 8.34 11.79
C LYS A 325 -3.04 7.29 11.05
N ALA A 326 -4.06 6.73 11.70
CA ALA A 326 -4.94 5.73 11.11
C ALA A 326 -5.71 6.30 9.91
N LYS A 327 -6.25 7.50 10.05
CA LYS A 327 -6.92 8.24 8.97
C LYS A 327 -5.97 8.50 7.79
N ARG A 328 -4.77 9.01 8.07
CA ARG A 328 -3.77 9.38 7.04
C ARG A 328 -3.15 8.19 6.33
N GLU A 329 -2.76 7.14 7.06
CA GLU A 329 -1.94 6.04 6.53
C GLU A 329 -2.73 4.77 6.21
N LEU A 330 -3.88 4.56 6.86
CA LEU A 330 -4.68 3.34 6.78
C LEU A 330 -6.04 3.55 6.13
N ASN A 331 -6.42 4.79 5.81
CA ASN A 331 -7.74 5.16 5.32
C ASN A 331 -8.87 4.81 6.30
N GLU A 332 -8.58 4.77 7.60
CA GLU A 332 -9.60 4.55 8.62
C GLU A 332 -10.57 5.73 8.63
N ARG A 333 -11.87 5.45 8.44
CA ARG A 333 -12.96 6.41 8.49
C ARG A 333 -13.89 6.00 9.64
N PRO A 334 -13.93 6.75 10.76
CA PRO A 334 -14.72 6.38 11.93
C PRO A 334 -16.16 6.00 11.60
N GLU A 335 -16.78 6.74 10.68
CA GLU A 335 -18.16 6.55 10.23
C GLU A 335 -18.41 5.23 9.45
N ARG A 336 -17.35 4.56 8.96
CA ARG A 336 -17.44 3.29 8.21
C ARG A 336 -17.04 2.05 9.00
N ILE A 337 -16.44 2.22 10.18
CA ILE A 337 -15.88 1.09 10.95
C ILE A 337 -16.94 0.03 11.24
N GLU A 338 -18.14 0.46 11.63
CA GLU A 338 -19.25 -0.45 11.92
C GLU A 338 -19.66 -1.29 10.70
N GLU A 339 -19.85 -0.63 9.56
CA GLU A 339 -20.20 -1.28 8.28
C GLU A 339 -19.13 -2.28 7.85
N ASP A 340 -17.85 -1.89 7.92
CA ASP A 340 -16.74 -2.74 7.51
C ASP A 340 -16.60 -3.98 8.44
N LEU A 341 -16.80 -3.81 9.74
CA LEU A 341 -16.84 -4.91 10.71
C LEU A 341 -18.03 -5.84 10.44
N ALA A 342 -19.21 -5.30 10.13
CA ALA A 342 -20.38 -6.09 9.77
C ALA A 342 -20.15 -6.91 8.49
N ALA A 343 -19.53 -6.29 7.47
CA ALA A 343 -19.18 -6.96 6.22
C ALA A 343 -18.21 -8.14 6.45
N LEU A 344 -17.19 -7.98 7.31
CA LEU A 344 -16.29 -9.09 7.66
C LEU A 344 -17.02 -10.22 8.38
N ARG A 345 -17.91 -9.91 9.33
CA ARG A 345 -18.71 -10.95 10.03
C ARG A 345 -19.64 -11.70 9.07
N GLN A 346 -20.31 -10.98 8.17
CA GLN A 346 -21.19 -11.59 7.18
C GLN A 346 -20.41 -12.50 6.22
N TRP A 347 -19.21 -12.07 5.80
CA TRP A 347 -18.34 -12.90 4.97
C TRP A 347 -17.87 -14.15 5.72
N LEU A 348 -17.41 -14.02 6.97
CA LEU A 348 -17.00 -15.16 7.80
C LEU A 348 -18.15 -16.16 8.00
N ALA A 349 -19.37 -15.69 8.24
CA ALA A 349 -20.55 -16.56 8.36
C ALA A 349 -20.86 -17.36 7.08
N ARG A 350 -20.44 -16.86 5.92
CA ARG A 350 -20.60 -17.52 4.62
C ARG A 350 -19.37 -18.33 4.18
N THR A 351 -18.32 -18.39 5.01
CA THR A 351 -17.05 -19.02 4.66
C THR A 351 -16.89 -20.32 5.46
N PRO A 352 -17.38 -21.47 4.95
CA PRO A 352 -17.57 -22.69 5.75
C PRO A 352 -16.28 -23.37 6.22
N HIS A 353 -15.14 -23.06 5.59
CA HIS A 353 -13.84 -23.61 5.94
C HIS A 353 -13.13 -22.82 7.02
N ILE A 354 -13.59 -21.64 7.43
CA ILE A 354 -12.93 -20.83 8.46
C ILE A 354 -13.79 -20.82 9.72
N ARG A 355 -13.19 -21.22 10.85
CA ARG A 355 -13.71 -20.92 12.19
C ARG A 355 -12.84 -19.82 12.79
N ALA A 356 -13.38 -18.59 12.85
CA ALA A 356 -12.66 -17.39 13.25
C ALA A 356 -13.25 -16.73 14.50
N ARG A 357 -12.43 -15.89 15.15
CA ARG A 357 -12.91 -14.85 16.08
C ARG A 357 -13.66 -13.78 15.31
N ILE A 358 -14.70 -13.24 15.94
CA ILE A 358 -15.58 -12.20 15.36
C ILE A 358 -15.67 -10.94 16.22
N ASP A 359 -14.80 -10.85 17.23
CA ASP A 359 -14.67 -9.71 18.14
C ASP A 359 -14.23 -8.45 17.38
N ASP A 360 -14.79 -7.30 17.76
CA ASP A 360 -14.54 -6.01 17.12
C ASP A 360 -13.04 -5.68 17.09
N GLN A 361 -12.37 -5.87 18.24
CA GLN A 361 -10.95 -5.59 18.39
C GLN A 361 -10.07 -6.52 17.54
N PHE A 362 -10.48 -7.77 17.34
CA PHE A 362 -9.77 -8.70 16.46
C PHE A 362 -9.93 -8.30 15.00
N LEU A 363 -11.18 -8.08 14.55
CA LEU A 363 -11.47 -7.77 13.15
C LEU A 363 -10.92 -6.40 12.72
N VAL A 364 -10.96 -5.38 13.60
CA VAL A 364 -10.41 -4.06 13.28
C VAL A 364 -8.90 -4.11 13.04
N THR A 365 -8.18 -5.01 13.71
CA THR A 365 -6.74 -5.20 13.49
C THR A 365 -6.45 -5.64 12.05
N PHE A 366 -7.29 -6.50 11.46
CA PHE A 366 -7.15 -6.88 10.05
C PHE A 366 -7.53 -5.76 9.11
N LEU A 367 -8.59 -4.99 9.41
CA LEU A 367 -8.94 -3.79 8.64
C LEU A 367 -7.77 -2.80 8.63
N ARG A 368 -7.25 -2.43 9.79
CA ARG A 368 -6.08 -1.54 9.96
C ARG A 368 -4.84 -2.06 9.24
N GLY A 369 -4.51 -3.33 9.43
CA GLY A 369 -3.39 -4.01 8.75
C GLY A 369 -3.50 -4.00 7.22
N CYS A 370 -4.73 -4.09 6.72
CA CYS A 370 -5.04 -4.09 5.29
C CYS A 370 -5.40 -2.72 4.72
N LYS A 371 -5.27 -1.64 5.51
CA LYS A 371 -5.61 -0.27 5.14
C LYS A 371 -7.07 -0.12 4.68
N TYR A 372 -7.98 -0.73 5.44
CA TYR A 372 -9.42 -0.75 5.22
C TYR A 372 -9.86 -1.30 3.85
N SER A 373 -9.00 -2.09 3.19
CA SER A 373 -9.39 -2.88 2.03
C SER A 373 -10.06 -4.18 2.50
N LEU A 374 -11.39 -4.26 2.39
CA LEU A 374 -12.16 -5.43 2.84
C LEU A 374 -11.67 -6.73 2.20
N GLU A 375 -11.46 -6.78 0.88
CA GLU A 375 -10.97 -8.00 0.22
C GLU A 375 -9.60 -8.44 0.73
N ARG A 376 -8.68 -7.48 0.91
CA ARG A 376 -7.36 -7.81 1.48
C ARG A 376 -7.47 -8.27 2.92
N ALA A 377 -8.40 -7.72 3.70
CA ALA A 377 -8.68 -8.18 5.05
C ALA A 377 -9.24 -9.61 5.04
N LYS A 378 -10.17 -9.95 4.14
CA LYS A 378 -10.70 -11.31 3.96
C LYS A 378 -9.59 -12.30 3.57
N GLU A 379 -8.80 -11.99 2.55
CA GLU A 379 -7.65 -12.81 2.13
C GLU A 379 -6.63 -12.98 3.27
N LYS A 380 -6.38 -11.92 4.05
CA LYS A 380 -5.46 -11.93 5.18
C LYS A 380 -5.98 -12.77 6.35
N ILE A 381 -7.27 -12.69 6.67
CA ILE A 381 -7.92 -13.52 7.71
C ILE A 381 -7.88 -14.99 7.31
N ASP A 382 -8.22 -15.30 6.06
CA ASP A 382 -8.12 -16.66 5.53
C ASP A 382 -6.69 -17.20 5.64
N MET A 383 -5.70 -16.46 5.15
CA MET A 383 -4.30 -16.87 5.25
C MET A 383 -3.81 -16.98 6.69
N PHE A 384 -4.24 -16.07 7.58
CA PHE A 384 -3.92 -16.09 9.01
C PHE A 384 -4.35 -17.41 9.67
N TYR A 385 -5.57 -17.90 9.39
CA TYR A 385 -6.06 -19.16 9.94
C TYR A 385 -5.52 -20.39 9.20
N SER A 386 -5.31 -20.29 7.88
CA SER A 386 -4.73 -21.37 7.07
C SER A 386 -3.32 -21.72 7.52
N VAL A 387 -2.45 -20.71 7.64
CA VAL A 387 -1.08 -20.90 8.12
C VAL A 387 -1.10 -21.47 9.53
N ARG A 388 -1.88 -20.88 10.44
CA ARG A 388 -1.96 -21.36 11.84
C ARG A 388 -2.39 -22.81 11.95
N THR A 389 -3.32 -23.25 11.11
CA THR A 389 -3.78 -24.63 11.06
C THR A 389 -2.71 -25.58 10.50
N ALA A 390 -1.89 -25.09 9.56
CA ALA A 390 -0.82 -25.86 8.92
C ALA A 390 0.48 -25.99 9.73
N ILE A 391 0.61 -25.26 10.85
CA ILE A 391 1.76 -25.34 11.79
C ILE A 391 1.30 -25.60 13.24
N PRO A 392 0.61 -26.74 13.50
CA PRO A 392 0.08 -27.06 14.82
C PRO A 392 1.17 -27.17 15.89
N GLU A 393 2.40 -27.54 15.51
CA GLU A 393 3.56 -27.60 16.40
C GLU A 393 3.87 -26.24 17.04
N LEU A 394 3.55 -25.13 16.37
CA LEU A 394 3.71 -23.77 16.90
C LEU A 394 2.41 -23.20 17.49
N MET A 395 1.25 -23.51 16.89
CA MET A 395 0.01 -22.76 17.16
C MET A 395 -1.02 -23.49 18.03
N ARG A 396 -0.82 -24.79 18.31
CA ARG A 396 -1.70 -25.58 19.21
C ARG A 396 -1.08 -25.81 20.58
N ASN A 397 -1.95 -26.10 21.56
CA ASN A 397 -1.57 -26.49 22.91
C ASN A 397 -0.75 -25.41 23.65
N ARG A 398 -1.15 -24.14 23.51
CA ARG A 398 -0.42 -22.97 24.05
C ARG A 398 -0.89 -22.59 25.47
N ASP A 399 -1.04 -23.57 26.37
CA ASP A 399 -1.44 -23.28 27.76
C ASP A 399 -0.26 -22.68 28.55
N PRO A 400 -0.33 -21.41 28.98
CA PRO A 400 0.73 -20.75 29.73
C PRO A 400 0.98 -21.36 31.10
N ASN A 401 0.05 -22.16 31.64
CA ASN A 401 0.25 -22.83 32.91
C ASN A 401 1.16 -24.06 32.83
N ARG A 402 1.45 -24.59 31.64
CA ARG A 402 2.39 -25.70 31.46
C ARG A 402 3.79 -25.27 31.91
N GLU A 403 4.42 -26.07 32.74
CA GLU A 403 5.75 -25.78 33.31
C GLU A 403 6.76 -25.39 32.23
N ARG A 404 6.84 -26.18 31.16
CA ARG A 404 7.73 -25.94 30.03
C ARG A 404 7.53 -24.58 29.35
N VAL A 405 6.28 -24.12 29.23
CA VAL A 405 5.97 -22.80 28.66
C VAL A 405 6.44 -21.70 29.61
N ARG A 406 6.19 -21.85 30.92
CA ARG A 406 6.66 -20.88 31.93
C ARG A 406 8.18 -20.78 31.98
N GLU A 407 8.88 -21.90 31.88
CA GLU A 407 10.35 -21.91 31.81
C GLU A 407 10.84 -21.00 30.68
N ILE A 408 10.28 -21.16 29.48
CA ILE A 408 10.67 -20.39 28.29
C ILE A 408 10.28 -18.92 28.41
N VAL A 409 9.10 -18.61 28.95
CA VAL A 409 8.67 -17.23 29.22
C VAL A 409 9.68 -16.51 30.11
N ARG A 410 10.16 -17.18 31.17
CA ARG A 410 11.13 -16.64 32.12
C ARG A 410 12.53 -16.41 31.54
N LEU A 411 12.85 -17.04 30.41
CA LEU A 411 14.10 -16.75 29.68
C LEU A 411 14.08 -15.35 29.04
N GLY A 412 12.89 -14.78 28.78
CA GLY A 412 12.75 -13.45 28.20
C GLY A 412 13.32 -13.35 26.78
N VAL A 413 13.12 -14.38 25.95
CA VAL A 413 13.67 -14.44 24.58
C VAL A 413 13.07 -13.35 23.68
N GLY A 414 11.75 -13.15 23.71
CA GLY A 414 11.07 -12.12 22.90
C GLY A 414 10.26 -11.19 23.80
N LEU A 415 10.63 -9.91 23.85
CA LEU A 415 10.08 -8.93 24.78
C LEU A 415 9.62 -7.67 24.03
N PRO A 416 8.32 -7.39 24.01
CA PRO A 416 7.80 -6.07 23.69
C PRO A 416 8.27 -5.07 24.75
N LEU A 417 8.97 -4.03 24.31
CA LEU A 417 9.45 -2.98 25.19
C LEU A 417 8.31 -2.03 25.57
N PRO A 418 8.25 -1.56 26.84
CA PRO A 418 7.09 -0.82 27.35
C PRO A 418 6.97 0.59 26.78
N LEU A 419 8.08 1.19 26.33
CA LEU A 419 8.11 2.56 25.81
C LEU A 419 8.05 2.62 24.28
N THR A 420 7.46 3.71 23.78
CA THR A 420 7.52 4.13 22.38
C THR A 420 8.11 5.54 22.30
N ASP A 421 8.66 5.91 21.16
CA ASP A 421 9.29 7.24 20.96
C ASP A 421 8.29 8.40 21.11
N GLY A 422 7.03 8.13 20.77
CA GLY A 422 5.91 9.06 20.86
C GLY A 422 4.56 8.31 20.84
N PRO A 423 3.44 9.04 20.97
CA PRO A 423 2.10 8.45 21.11
C PRO A 423 1.61 7.71 19.85
N ASP A 424 2.20 7.96 18.68
CA ASP A 424 1.89 7.28 17.41
C ASP A 424 3.11 6.55 16.81
N ALA A 425 4.15 6.31 17.61
CA ALA A 425 5.36 5.61 17.20
C ALA A 425 5.17 4.09 17.21
N PRO A 426 5.93 3.33 16.39
CA PRO A 426 5.86 1.88 16.36
C PRO A 426 6.34 1.24 17.67
N ARG A 427 5.79 0.07 18.01
CA ARG A 427 6.23 -0.72 19.16
C ARG A 427 7.59 -1.38 18.89
N ILE A 428 8.49 -1.33 19.87
CA ILE A 428 9.79 -2.01 19.78
C ILE A 428 9.67 -3.43 20.34
N MET A 429 10.16 -4.40 19.56
CA MET A 429 10.22 -5.82 19.92
C MET A 429 11.69 -6.23 20.03
N LEU A 430 12.14 -6.54 21.24
CA LEU A 430 13.50 -7.04 21.49
C LEU A 430 13.49 -8.58 21.46
N ILE A 431 14.39 -9.18 20.69
CA ILE A 431 14.51 -10.62 20.50
C ILE A 431 15.95 -11.03 20.81
N ARG A 432 16.15 -11.93 21.76
CA ARG A 432 17.46 -12.33 22.31
C ARG A 432 17.60 -13.87 22.27
N PRO A 433 17.80 -14.49 21.10
CA PRO A 433 17.92 -15.95 20.99
C PRO A 433 19.04 -16.55 21.85
N GLY A 434 20.15 -15.84 22.10
CA GLY A 434 21.27 -16.40 22.86
C GLY A 434 21.04 -16.59 24.36
N VAL A 435 19.83 -16.31 24.88
CA VAL A 435 19.49 -16.52 26.30
C VAL A 435 18.90 -17.91 26.59
N TYR A 436 18.49 -18.67 25.56
CA TYR A 436 18.05 -20.06 25.74
C TYR A 436 19.18 -21.02 25.40
N ASP A 437 19.22 -22.18 26.08
CA ASP A 437 20.15 -23.24 25.74
C ASP A 437 19.58 -24.10 24.59
N PRO A 438 20.21 -24.12 23.40
CA PRO A 438 19.73 -24.88 22.25
C PRO A 438 19.86 -26.40 22.40
N LYS A 439 20.53 -26.89 23.44
CA LYS A 439 20.54 -28.31 23.80
C LYS A 439 19.34 -28.68 24.67
N ARG A 440 18.81 -27.73 25.42
CA ARG A 440 17.67 -27.92 26.33
C ARG A 440 16.35 -27.60 25.66
N TYR A 441 16.29 -26.57 24.82
CA TYR A 441 15.07 -26.09 24.17
C TYR A 441 15.19 -26.11 22.65
N THR A 442 14.10 -26.49 21.99
CA THR A 442 13.98 -26.37 20.54
C THR A 442 13.48 -24.98 20.15
N ILE A 443 13.81 -24.54 18.94
CA ILE A 443 13.38 -23.28 18.36
C ILE A 443 11.85 -23.26 18.19
N GLU A 444 11.23 -24.42 17.94
CA GLU A 444 9.78 -24.55 17.85
C GLU A 444 9.10 -24.20 19.18
N GLU A 445 9.63 -24.68 20.31
CA GLU A 445 9.13 -24.34 21.64
C GLU A 445 9.32 -22.84 21.95
N VAL A 446 10.47 -22.27 21.59
CA VAL A 446 10.78 -20.85 21.81
C VAL A 446 9.89 -19.95 20.95
N ILE A 447 9.69 -20.30 19.68
CA ILE A 447 8.82 -19.57 18.78
C ILE A 447 7.36 -19.72 19.21
N LYS A 448 6.92 -20.89 19.67
CA LYS A 448 5.57 -21.06 20.23
C LYS A 448 5.26 -20.01 21.29
N VAL A 449 6.15 -19.84 22.27
CA VAL A 449 6.00 -18.80 23.31
C VAL A 449 6.04 -17.40 22.72
N SER A 450 6.91 -17.15 21.73
CA SER A 450 6.95 -15.86 21.04
C SER A 450 5.65 -15.54 20.30
N THR A 451 4.95 -16.55 19.74
CA THR A 451 3.63 -16.35 19.11
C THR A 451 2.55 -15.99 20.12
N MET A 452 2.64 -16.50 21.36
CA MET A 452 1.70 -16.16 22.43
C MET A 452 1.80 -14.67 22.78
N ILE A 453 3.03 -14.18 22.94
CA ILE A 453 3.30 -12.74 23.15
C ILE A 453 2.78 -11.93 21.96
N ASN A 454 3.05 -12.37 20.73
CA ASN A 454 2.60 -11.67 19.54
C ASN A 454 1.07 -11.57 19.45
N ASP A 455 0.34 -12.64 19.75
CA ASP A 455 -1.13 -12.63 19.74
C ASP A 455 -1.69 -11.64 20.79
N ILE A 456 -1.11 -11.58 21.99
CA ILE A 456 -1.51 -10.58 23.02
C ILE A 456 -1.27 -9.15 22.52
N VAL A 457 -0.08 -8.86 22.01
CA VAL A 457 0.26 -7.51 21.52
C VAL A 457 -0.61 -7.14 20.31
N MET A 458 -0.93 -8.08 19.43
CA MET A 458 -1.85 -7.87 18.30
C MET A 458 -3.26 -7.45 18.76
N LEU A 459 -3.71 -7.91 19.92
CA LEU A 459 -5.02 -7.57 20.50
C LEU A 459 -5.00 -6.29 21.33
N GLU A 460 -3.90 -6.01 22.02
CA GLU A 460 -3.86 -4.95 23.02
C GLU A 460 -3.11 -3.68 22.63
N ASP A 461 -2.16 -3.77 21.69
CA ASP A 461 -1.23 -2.68 21.42
C ASP A 461 -1.62 -1.92 20.14
N ASP A 462 -2.40 -0.85 20.32
CA ASP A 462 -2.82 -0.01 19.19
C ASP A 462 -1.65 0.71 18.50
N ASN A 463 -0.53 0.98 19.20
CA ASN A 463 0.70 1.47 18.57
C ASN A 463 1.25 0.42 17.61
N MET A 464 1.32 -0.85 18.02
CA MET A 464 1.76 -1.92 17.13
C MET A 464 0.84 -2.10 15.92
N VAL A 465 -0.48 -2.06 16.11
CA VAL A 465 -1.46 -2.27 15.03
C VAL A 465 -1.46 -1.10 14.03
N ILE A 466 -1.45 0.14 14.53
CA ILE A 466 -1.62 1.36 13.71
C ILE A 466 -0.28 1.97 13.27
N ALA A 467 0.74 1.95 14.11
CA ALA A 467 2.07 2.47 13.76
C ALA A 467 3.03 1.37 13.28
N GLY A 468 2.75 0.11 13.56
CA GLY A 468 3.61 -1.02 13.19
C GLY A 468 4.62 -1.37 14.30
N GLN A 469 5.58 -2.23 13.95
CA GLN A 469 6.63 -2.67 14.88
C GLN A 469 8.04 -2.46 14.33
N VAL A 470 9.00 -2.29 15.24
CA VAL A 470 10.44 -2.31 14.97
C VAL A 470 11.06 -3.46 15.77
N GLY A 471 11.75 -4.36 15.08
CA GLY A 471 12.43 -5.49 15.72
C GLY A 471 13.88 -5.16 16.02
N ILE A 472 14.38 -5.58 17.18
CA ILE A 472 15.80 -5.62 17.53
C ILE A 472 16.14 -7.08 17.79
N LEU A 473 17.02 -7.66 16.99
CA LEU A 473 17.55 -9.00 17.18
C LEU A 473 18.97 -8.91 17.72
N ASP A 474 19.10 -9.24 19.00
CA ASP A 474 20.38 -9.35 19.69
C ASP A 474 20.93 -10.76 19.57
N LEU A 475 22.02 -10.90 18.83
CA LEU A 475 22.68 -12.18 18.59
C LEU A 475 23.85 -12.45 19.54
N ALA A 476 23.97 -11.69 20.63
CA ALA A 476 24.90 -12.01 21.70
C ALA A 476 24.66 -13.44 22.20
N ASN A 477 25.75 -14.19 22.40
CA ASN A 477 25.76 -15.60 22.84
C ASN A 477 25.07 -16.62 21.89
N VAL A 478 24.70 -16.21 20.68
CA VAL A 478 24.21 -17.15 19.66
C VAL A 478 25.36 -18.03 19.16
N THR A 479 25.13 -19.34 19.16
CA THR A 479 26.08 -20.37 18.74
C THR A 479 25.60 -21.10 17.50
N SER A 480 26.49 -21.86 16.85
CA SER A 480 26.13 -22.73 15.71
C SER A 480 24.99 -23.71 16.04
N ALA A 481 24.86 -24.14 17.29
CA ALA A 481 23.78 -25.02 17.72
C ALA A 481 22.39 -24.35 17.60
N HIS A 482 22.30 -23.02 17.75
CA HIS A 482 21.05 -22.30 17.48
C HIS A 482 20.75 -22.27 15.98
N PHE A 483 21.77 -21.98 15.16
CA PHE A 483 21.61 -21.90 13.70
C PHE A 483 21.17 -23.23 13.08
N LEU A 484 21.67 -24.35 13.59
CA LEU A 484 21.29 -25.69 13.12
C LEU A 484 19.80 -26.01 13.31
N GLN A 485 19.09 -25.28 14.16
CA GLN A 485 17.64 -25.46 14.34
C GLN A 485 16.81 -24.74 13.25
N PHE A 486 17.40 -23.83 12.47
CA PHE A 486 16.73 -23.09 11.41
C PHE A 486 16.79 -23.83 10.07
N SER A 487 15.98 -24.88 9.90
CA SER A 487 15.83 -25.52 8.59
C SER A 487 15.17 -24.58 7.57
N PRO A 488 15.44 -24.73 6.26
CA PRO A 488 14.77 -23.93 5.22
C PRO A 488 13.24 -23.99 5.30
N THR A 489 12.67 -25.16 5.59
CA THR A 489 11.23 -25.35 5.79
C THR A 489 10.71 -24.54 6.98
N PHE A 490 11.44 -24.53 8.09
CA PHE A 490 11.09 -23.74 9.27
C PHE A 490 11.16 -22.23 8.98
N VAL A 491 12.20 -21.77 8.28
CA VAL A 491 12.32 -20.37 7.84
C VAL A 491 11.17 -19.96 6.93
N LYS A 492 10.74 -20.83 6.02
CA LYS A 492 9.57 -20.59 5.17
C LYS A 492 8.28 -20.48 5.98
N LYS A 493 8.05 -21.38 6.95
CA LYS A 493 6.90 -21.30 7.89
C LYS A 493 6.86 -19.94 8.62
N MET A 494 7.99 -19.51 9.17
CA MET A 494 8.11 -18.23 9.88
C MET A 494 7.88 -17.02 8.97
N THR A 495 8.38 -17.09 7.74
CA THR A 495 8.21 -16.05 6.72
C THR A 495 6.74 -15.92 6.32
N MET A 496 6.05 -17.04 6.07
CA MET A 496 4.63 -17.02 5.73
C MET A 496 3.79 -16.51 6.89
N MET A 497 4.05 -16.96 8.13
CA MET A 497 3.33 -16.46 9.30
C MET A 497 3.49 -14.94 9.48
N SER A 498 4.70 -14.41 9.29
CA SER A 498 4.99 -12.98 9.50
C SER A 498 4.60 -12.05 8.33
N GLN A 499 4.73 -12.49 7.07
CA GLN A 499 4.46 -11.65 5.89
C GLN A 499 3.05 -11.87 5.32
N GLU A 500 2.61 -13.12 5.25
CA GLU A 500 1.37 -13.51 4.60
C GLU A 500 0.22 -13.72 5.60
N GLY A 501 0.51 -14.28 6.78
CA GLY A 501 -0.47 -14.65 7.80
C GLY A 501 -0.61 -13.68 8.97
N SER A 502 0.00 -12.49 8.92
CA SER A 502 -0.10 -11.46 9.96
C SER A 502 -0.65 -10.13 9.42
N PRO A 503 -1.58 -9.47 10.13
CA PRO A 503 -2.04 -8.12 9.80
C PRO A 503 -1.05 -7.02 10.23
N LEU A 504 0.02 -7.38 10.94
CA LEU A 504 0.98 -6.43 11.50
C LEU A 504 2.00 -5.96 10.45
N ARG A 505 2.55 -4.76 10.66
CA ARG A 505 3.46 -4.12 9.69
C ARG A 505 4.84 -3.91 10.29
N GLN A 506 5.85 -4.51 9.67
CA GLN A 506 7.25 -4.24 10.00
C GLN A 506 7.66 -2.84 9.51
N LYS A 507 8.28 -2.03 10.37
CA LYS A 507 8.83 -0.71 10.02
C LYS A 507 10.36 -0.72 9.91
N GLY A 508 11.03 -1.56 10.71
CA GLY A 508 12.48 -1.78 10.66
C GLY A 508 12.86 -3.06 11.41
N PHE A 509 13.98 -3.67 11.08
CA PHE A 509 14.52 -4.83 11.81
C PHE A 509 16.03 -4.70 11.95
N HIS A 510 16.51 -4.60 13.18
CA HIS A 510 17.87 -4.20 13.54
C HIS A 510 18.61 -5.40 14.12
N TYR A 511 19.77 -5.75 13.56
CA TYR A 511 20.62 -6.84 14.03
C TYR A 511 21.81 -6.25 14.78
N ILE A 512 22.01 -6.70 16.03
CA ILE A 512 23.13 -6.31 16.88
C ILE A 512 23.88 -7.55 17.39
N ASN A 513 25.14 -7.36 17.76
CA ASN A 513 26.03 -8.41 18.27
C ASN A 513 26.13 -9.64 17.34
N THR A 514 26.22 -9.40 16.03
CA THR A 514 26.25 -10.45 14.99
C THR A 514 27.48 -11.35 15.13
N PRO A 515 27.33 -12.67 15.35
CA PRO A 515 28.45 -13.60 15.46
C PRO A 515 29.02 -14.01 14.10
N THR A 516 30.20 -14.64 14.12
CA THR A 516 30.76 -15.29 12.94
C THR A 516 29.78 -16.33 12.37
N GLY A 517 29.51 -16.27 11.07
CA GLY A 517 28.54 -17.14 10.39
C GLY A 517 27.12 -16.57 10.27
N PHE A 518 26.85 -15.39 10.84
CA PHE A 518 25.55 -14.69 10.71
C PHE A 518 25.09 -14.54 9.26
N GLU A 519 25.99 -14.17 8.34
CA GLU A 519 25.67 -13.89 6.94
C GLU A 519 24.98 -15.06 6.23
N THR A 520 25.33 -16.31 6.55
CA THR A 520 24.72 -17.49 5.92
C THR A 520 23.22 -17.56 6.23
N VAL A 521 22.87 -17.44 7.52
CA VAL A 521 21.47 -17.49 7.96
C VAL A 521 20.72 -16.23 7.55
N PHE A 522 21.36 -15.06 7.66
CA PHE A 522 20.80 -13.80 7.22
C PHE A 522 20.42 -13.80 5.73
N ASN A 523 21.31 -14.30 4.87
CA ASN A 523 21.05 -14.38 3.43
C ASN A 523 19.96 -15.42 3.09
N MET A 524 19.86 -16.51 3.85
CA MET A 524 18.74 -17.44 3.73
C MET A 524 17.41 -16.76 4.08
N PHE A 525 17.32 -16.03 5.20
CA PHE A 525 16.10 -15.28 5.53
C PHE A 525 15.78 -14.21 4.48
N LYS A 526 16.80 -13.48 4.02
CA LYS A 526 16.66 -12.42 3.02
C LYS A 526 16.10 -12.95 1.70
N SER A 527 16.45 -14.16 1.27
CA SER A 527 15.96 -14.74 0.01
C SER A 527 14.43 -14.96 0.01
N PHE A 528 13.83 -15.28 1.17
CA PHE A 528 12.38 -15.44 1.32
C PHE A 528 11.62 -14.14 1.60
N MET A 529 12.31 -13.00 1.75
CA MET A 529 11.67 -11.71 2.01
C MET A 529 11.26 -10.96 0.75
N SER A 530 10.13 -10.26 0.80
CA SER A 530 9.76 -9.24 -0.19
C SER A 530 10.78 -8.09 -0.21
N GLU A 531 10.94 -7.44 -1.38
CA GLU A 531 11.86 -6.30 -1.56
C GLU A 531 11.63 -5.19 -0.52
N LYS A 532 10.36 -4.89 -0.23
CA LYS A 532 9.95 -3.92 0.80
C LYS A 532 10.45 -4.27 2.21
N ASN A 533 10.53 -5.55 2.55
CA ASN A 533 11.05 -5.97 3.86
C ASN A 533 12.59 -6.03 3.84
N ARG A 534 13.21 -6.41 2.72
CA ARG A 534 14.67 -6.36 2.54
C ARG A 534 15.22 -4.95 2.72
N SER A 535 14.51 -3.93 2.24
CA SER A 535 14.90 -2.52 2.36
C SER A 535 14.79 -1.95 3.78
N ARG A 536 14.40 -2.77 4.77
CA ARG A 536 14.16 -2.39 6.18
C ARG A 536 15.03 -3.17 7.17
N LEU A 537 16.04 -3.87 6.66
CA LEU A 537 17.00 -4.60 7.46
C LEU A 537 18.22 -3.72 7.72
N TYR A 538 18.64 -3.62 8.98
CA TYR A 538 19.78 -2.81 9.41
C TYR A 538 20.72 -3.68 10.23
N VAL A 539 21.99 -3.76 9.85
CA VAL A 539 23.00 -4.55 10.56
C VAL A 539 24.01 -3.60 11.20
N HIS A 540 24.10 -3.63 12.53
CA HIS A 540 24.91 -2.69 13.31
C HIS A 540 26.22 -3.29 13.82
N GLY A 541 26.40 -4.61 13.68
CA GLY A 541 27.54 -5.32 14.28
C GLY A 541 27.49 -5.22 15.80
N SER A 542 28.65 -5.02 16.45
CA SER A 542 28.77 -4.83 17.91
C SER A 542 28.63 -3.37 18.36
N ASN A 543 28.32 -2.43 17.46
CA ASN A 543 28.26 -1.01 17.78
C ASN A 543 26.82 -0.55 18.09
N LEU A 544 26.50 -0.39 19.38
CA LEU A 544 25.20 0.11 19.82
C LEU A 544 24.95 1.59 19.49
N GLU A 545 25.98 2.41 19.28
CA GLU A 545 25.79 3.83 18.90
C GLU A 545 25.08 3.94 17.55
N LYS A 546 25.39 3.03 16.59
CA LYS A 546 24.67 2.95 15.31
C LYS A 546 23.21 2.54 15.48
N LEU A 547 22.89 1.73 16.49
CA LEU A 547 21.49 1.42 16.81
C LEU A 547 20.77 2.68 17.30
N TYR A 548 21.44 3.52 18.10
CA TYR A 548 20.84 4.72 18.68
C TYR A 548 20.49 5.79 17.65
N GLU A 549 21.17 5.81 16.50
CA GLU A 549 20.80 6.65 15.34
C GLU A 549 19.39 6.32 14.81
N HIS A 550 18.91 5.09 15.02
CA HIS A 550 17.60 4.64 14.56
C HIS A 550 16.57 4.48 15.68
N ILE A 551 17.01 4.08 16.87
CA ILE A 551 16.14 3.79 18.03
C ILE A 551 16.69 4.56 19.23
N PRO A 552 15.98 5.60 19.71
CA PRO A 552 16.49 6.43 20.79
C PRO A 552 16.82 5.62 22.05
N LYS A 553 18.03 5.84 22.57
CA LYS A 553 18.61 5.10 23.71
C LYS A 553 17.68 5.00 24.91
N ARG A 554 16.97 6.08 25.26
CA ARG A 554 16.00 6.12 26.38
C ARG A 554 14.89 5.06 26.32
N LEU A 555 14.57 4.55 25.12
CA LEU A 555 13.51 3.55 24.92
C LEU A 555 13.98 2.12 25.23
N LEU A 556 15.28 1.91 25.38
CA LEU A 556 15.87 0.59 25.58
C LEU A 556 15.98 0.23 27.07
N PRO A 557 16.06 -1.07 27.42
CA PRO A 557 16.33 -1.52 28.77
C PRO A 557 17.69 -1.04 29.29
N LYS A 558 17.85 -1.03 30.62
CA LYS A 558 19.10 -0.62 31.30
C LYS A 558 20.34 -1.37 30.80
N GLU A 559 20.20 -2.64 30.47
CA GLU A 559 21.26 -3.51 29.96
C GLU A 559 21.75 -3.10 28.55
N TYR A 560 20.96 -2.32 27.82
CA TYR A 560 21.34 -1.69 26.55
C TYR A 560 21.66 -0.20 26.73
N GLY A 561 21.95 0.23 27.96
CA GLY A 561 22.27 1.61 28.31
C GLY A 561 21.09 2.58 28.28
N GLY A 562 19.86 2.09 28.14
CA GLY A 562 18.67 2.93 28.10
C GLY A 562 18.07 3.25 29.48
N GLU A 563 16.91 3.91 29.45
CA GLU A 563 16.21 4.39 30.65
C GLU A 563 14.94 3.58 30.94
N SER A 564 14.60 2.60 30.09
CA SER A 564 13.44 1.72 30.30
C SER A 564 13.67 0.75 31.47
N ASP A 565 12.63 0.01 31.82
CA ASP A 565 12.68 -1.03 32.85
C ASP A 565 13.79 -2.06 32.55
N SER A 566 14.30 -2.73 33.59
CA SER A 566 15.30 -3.78 33.40
C SER A 566 14.71 -4.97 32.65
N LEU A 567 15.55 -5.75 31.97
CA LEU A 567 15.09 -6.96 31.28
C LEU A 567 14.42 -7.95 32.24
N LYS A 568 14.87 -7.99 33.50
CA LYS A 568 14.25 -8.79 34.55
C LYS A 568 12.82 -8.34 34.85
N ASP A 569 12.60 -7.04 35.01
CA ASP A 569 11.28 -6.47 35.33
C ASP A 569 10.32 -6.61 34.14
N ILE A 570 10.80 -6.33 32.92
CA ILE A 570 10.04 -6.52 31.68
C ILE A 570 9.62 -7.99 31.54
N THR A 571 10.54 -8.93 31.77
CA THR A 571 10.25 -10.38 31.69
C THR A 571 9.22 -10.80 32.74
N ALA A 572 9.36 -10.33 33.99
CA ALA A 572 8.39 -10.62 35.06
C ALA A 572 6.99 -10.06 34.77
N ASN A 573 6.91 -8.87 34.17
CA ASN A 573 5.64 -8.28 33.73
C ASN A 573 5.00 -9.09 32.60
N TRP A 574 5.79 -9.53 31.62
CA TRP A 574 5.31 -10.40 30.55
C TRP A 574 4.90 -11.79 31.03
N GLU A 575 5.57 -12.35 32.04
CA GLU A 575 5.14 -13.61 32.67
C GLU A 575 3.72 -13.47 33.26
N LYS A 576 3.48 -12.43 34.06
CA LYS A 576 2.15 -12.15 34.62
C LYS A 576 1.11 -11.96 33.51
N LYS A 577 1.46 -11.24 32.46
CA LYS A 577 0.58 -10.94 31.31
C LYS A 577 0.19 -12.19 30.54
N ILE A 578 1.16 -13.05 30.23
CA ILE A 578 0.89 -14.30 29.50
C ILE A 578 0.00 -15.23 30.33
N LEU A 579 0.26 -15.34 31.64
CA LEU A 579 -0.54 -16.15 32.56
C LEU A 579 -2.00 -15.64 32.65
N SER A 580 -2.22 -14.33 32.62
CA SER A 580 -3.58 -13.77 32.63
C SER A 580 -4.38 -14.06 31.34
N TYR A 581 -3.70 -14.47 30.27
CA TYR A 581 -4.29 -14.80 28.97
C TYR A 581 -4.53 -16.29 28.76
N ARG A 582 -4.49 -17.10 29.82
CA ARG A 582 -4.68 -18.56 29.73
C ARG A 582 -5.95 -18.96 28.98
N GLU A 583 -7.11 -18.44 29.39
CA GLU A 583 -8.40 -18.81 28.79
C GLU A 583 -8.46 -18.43 27.30
N TYR A 584 -7.87 -17.29 26.93
CA TYR A 584 -7.72 -16.90 25.54
C TYR A 584 -6.95 -17.96 24.72
N PHE A 585 -5.81 -18.44 25.22
CA PHE A 585 -5.01 -19.45 24.51
C PHE A 585 -5.67 -20.84 24.47
N LEU A 586 -6.45 -21.20 25.48
CA LEU A 586 -7.23 -22.44 25.46
C LEU A 586 -8.36 -22.36 24.42
N GLU A 587 -8.99 -21.19 24.29
CA GLU A 587 -10.01 -20.95 23.27
C GLU A 587 -9.42 -20.92 21.85
N GLU A 588 -8.18 -20.45 21.67
CA GLU A 588 -7.50 -20.43 20.36
C GLU A 588 -7.43 -21.80 19.68
N ASP A 589 -7.40 -22.89 20.46
CA ASP A 589 -7.41 -24.26 19.93
C ASP A 589 -8.71 -24.62 19.18
N GLN A 590 -9.76 -23.81 19.33
CA GLN A 590 -11.04 -23.98 18.66
C GLN A 590 -11.12 -23.30 17.29
N TYR A 591 -10.23 -22.35 16.99
CA TYR A 591 -10.20 -21.64 15.71
C TYR A 591 -9.24 -22.28 14.71
N GLY A 592 -9.38 -21.94 13.43
CA GLY A 592 -8.57 -22.48 12.35
C GLY A 592 -9.38 -22.74 11.08
N THR A 593 -8.82 -23.56 10.20
CA THR A 593 -9.47 -23.95 8.95
C THR A 593 -9.80 -25.44 8.88
N ASP A 594 -10.96 -25.76 8.28
CA ASP A 594 -11.27 -27.11 7.80
C ASP A 594 -11.11 -27.14 6.27
N GLU A 595 -9.92 -27.51 5.82
CA GLU A 595 -9.53 -27.46 4.40
C GLU A 595 -10.41 -28.35 3.50
N ARG A 596 -11.12 -29.34 4.06
CA ARG A 596 -12.09 -30.17 3.31
C ARG A 596 -13.32 -29.40 2.87
N LYS A 597 -13.62 -28.28 3.55
CA LYS A 597 -14.76 -27.39 3.25
C LYS A 597 -14.35 -26.20 2.38
N ARG A 598 -13.07 -26.09 2.00
CA ARG A 598 -12.58 -24.96 1.21
C ARG A 598 -13.05 -25.11 -0.23
N VAL A 599 -13.61 -24.04 -0.77
CA VAL A 599 -13.91 -23.95 -2.21
C VAL A 599 -12.59 -23.67 -2.94
N GLY A 600 -12.18 -24.59 -3.81
CA GLY A 600 -10.92 -24.52 -4.57
C GLY A 600 -9.73 -25.22 -3.89
N LYS A 601 -8.52 -24.76 -4.24
CA LYS A 601 -7.19 -25.09 -3.69
C LYS A 601 -7.12 -25.32 -2.17
N PRO A 602 -7.05 -26.54 -1.58
CA PRO A 602 -6.73 -26.68 -0.15
C PRO A 602 -5.37 -26.05 0.17
N LYS A 603 -5.29 -25.34 1.30
CA LYS A 603 -4.08 -24.72 1.84
C LYS A 603 -3.48 -25.61 2.94
N THR A 604 -3.02 -26.79 2.56
CA THR A 604 -2.34 -27.74 3.47
C THR A 604 -0.89 -27.31 3.73
N ALA A 605 -0.26 -27.90 4.76
CA ALA A 605 1.16 -27.73 5.01
C ALA A 605 2.01 -28.02 3.77
N ASP A 606 1.67 -29.06 3.01
CA ASP A 606 2.36 -29.42 1.77
C ASP A 606 2.26 -28.32 0.72
N SER A 607 1.05 -27.78 0.49
CA SER A 607 0.82 -26.72 -0.50
C SER A 607 1.48 -25.38 -0.12
N LEU A 608 1.51 -25.05 1.17
CA LEU A 608 2.04 -23.78 1.67
C LEU A 608 3.57 -23.84 1.74
N PHE A 609 4.12 -24.94 2.26
CA PHE A 609 5.54 -25.04 2.56
C PHE A 609 6.35 -25.82 1.50
N GLY A 610 5.69 -26.49 0.56
CA GLY A 610 6.35 -27.17 -0.57
C GLY A 610 7.01 -28.48 -0.18
N MET A 611 6.30 -29.33 0.57
CA MET A 611 6.81 -30.66 0.98
C MET A 611 6.67 -31.75 -0.13
N GLU A 612 6.40 -31.37 -1.38
CA GLU A 612 6.45 -32.29 -2.53
C GLU A 612 7.91 -32.62 -2.91
N GLY A 613 8.37 -33.81 -2.50
CA GLY A 613 9.40 -34.56 -3.23
C GLY A 613 10.40 -35.37 -2.40
N SER A 614 10.07 -36.64 -2.07
CA SER A 614 10.93 -37.82 -2.38
C SER A 614 10.30 -39.16 -1.92
N PHE A 615 9.19 -39.58 -2.52
CA PHE A 615 8.88 -41.02 -2.62
C PHE A 615 8.27 -41.29 -3.98
N ARG A 616 9.12 -41.30 -5.03
CA ARG A 616 8.83 -42.19 -6.15
C ARG A 616 8.92 -43.60 -5.59
N LYS A 617 7.79 -44.30 -5.51
CA LYS A 617 7.80 -45.76 -5.37
C LYS A 617 8.72 -46.29 -6.48
N LEU A 618 9.82 -46.94 -6.09
CA LEU A 618 10.50 -47.87 -6.97
C LEU A 618 9.54 -49.04 -7.14
N GLU A 619 8.85 -49.09 -8.27
CA GLU A 619 8.38 -50.36 -8.81
C GLU A 619 9.63 -51.08 -9.29
N VAL A 620 9.95 -52.19 -8.62
CA VAL A 620 10.97 -53.14 -9.04
C VAL A 620 10.19 -54.30 -9.64
N ASP A 621 10.35 -54.51 -10.94
CA ASP A 621 10.01 -55.78 -11.62
C ASP A 621 11.02 -56.87 -11.22
#